data_AF-A0A258IHI8-F1
#
_entry.id   AF-A0A258IHI8-F1
#
_cell.length_a   1.000
_cell.length_b   1.000
_cell.length_c   1.000
_cell.angle_alpha   90.00
_cell.angle_beta   90.00
_cell.angle_gamma   90.00
#
_symmetry.space_group_name_H-M   'P 1'
#
loop_
_entity.id
_entity.type
_entity.pdbx_description
1 polymer ?
#
loop_
_entity_poly.entity_id
_entity_poly.type
_entity_poly.pdbx_seq_one_letter_code
_entity_poly.pdbx_strand_id
1 'polypeptide(L)'
;MTQRIIFLNLADMEPTGLVQKSAHNLAQKFVPRTCMQRFTQLIFGDVVVDVVNLFELLDHRRAAADPLLSLQVRQENRIAYDTQMAQIREACRTARKILLGAHGSHKNTETLMKGLGWEMGSGHAGTYDELALMTAEFLVPEQSYKLALIICYAARSEQFRKDHEGVLDETDIKSSLAYKFYKLLCAHTRANVVMTARTGAVQFMEDGSSYVETEEGVRAVIELEDLARELDAPVVRQKYQDMMEHYGQNGKIKEFYALEEHMSLPHTHATTEHEKVLKDRWRIDNVSRRKQDILPSRKYGKFIYRRERDGNVTVYRKYGELEPLYHGPF
;
A
#
# COMPACT_ATOMS: atom_id res chain seq x y z
N MET A 1 -19.80 12.22 22.88
CA MET A 1 -19.65 12.68 21.48
C MET A 1 -19.00 11.56 20.69
N THR A 2 -19.63 11.05 19.64
CA THR A 2 -19.07 9.95 18.84
C THR A 2 -17.89 10.46 18.00
N GLN A 3 -16.75 9.76 18.05
CA GLN A 3 -15.62 10.00 17.16
C GLN A 3 -15.80 9.21 15.86
N ARG A 4 -15.75 9.90 14.73
CA ARG A 4 -15.92 9.27 13.43
C ARG A 4 -14.58 9.12 12.70
N ILE A 5 -14.36 7.95 12.12
CA ILE A 5 -13.23 7.61 11.25
C ILE A 5 -13.79 7.20 9.90
N ILE A 6 -13.29 7.79 8.83
CA ILE A 6 -13.69 7.41 7.47
C ILE A 6 -12.57 6.55 6.87
N PHE A 7 -12.91 5.37 6.40
CA PHE A 7 -12.02 4.48 5.64
C PHE A 7 -12.46 4.46 4.17
N LEU A 8 -11.65 5.11 3.33
CA LEU A 8 -11.84 5.20 1.90
C LEU A 8 -11.09 4.02 1.25
N ASN A 9 -11.82 3.10 0.66
CA ASN A 9 -11.29 1.86 0.08
C ASN A 9 -11.13 1.98 -1.44
N LEU A 10 -9.88 1.86 -1.89
CA LEU A 10 -9.47 1.67 -3.28
C LEU A 10 -8.46 0.50 -3.41
N ALA A 11 -8.53 -0.47 -2.51
CA ALA A 11 -7.64 -1.64 -2.50
C ALA A 11 -8.33 -2.89 -3.05
N ASP A 12 -9.54 -3.22 -2.59
CA ASP A 12 -10.32 -4.38 -3.07
C ASP A 12 -11.71 -3.95 -3.55
N MET A 13 -12.14 -4.43 -4.73
CA MET A 13 -13.49 -4.23 -5.25
C MET A 13 -14.52 -5.12 -4.52
N GLU A 14 -14.11 -6.32 -4.08
CA GLU A 14 -14.99 -7.21 -3.35
C GLU A 14 -14.90 -6.98 -1.84
N PRO A 15 -16.06 -6.88 -1.16
CA PRO A 15 -16.08 -6.67 0.28
C PRO A 15 -15.36 -7.81 1.02
N THR A 16 -15.37 -9.05 0.55
CA THR A 16 -14.83 -10.23 1.25
C THR A 16 -13.30 -10.28 1.37
N GLY A 17 -12.58 -9.30 0.83
CA GLY A 17 -11.11 -9.27 0.75
C GLY A 17 -10.37 -8.86 2.04
N LEU A 18 -9.03 -8.82 1.91
CA LEU A 18 -8.08 -8.35 2.93
C LEU A 18 -8.42 -6.94 3.44
N VAL A 19 -9.16 -6.16 2.65
CA VAL A 19 -9.59 -4.82 3.03
C VAL A 19 -10.74 -4.78 4.03
N GLN A 20 -11.79 -5.59 3.92
CA GLN A 20 -12.77 -5.67 5.02
C GLN A 20 -12.11 -6.19 6.27
N LYS A 21 -11.19 -7.17 6.15
CA LYS A 21 -10.40 -7.64 7.28
C LYS A 21 -9.58 -6.50 7.88
N SER A 22 -8.99 -5.63 7.06
CA SER A 22 -8.24 -4.46 7.52
C SER A 22 -9.13 -3.40 8.18
N ALA A 23 -10.30 -3.09 7.60
CA ALA A 23 -11.27 -2.17 8.18
C ALA A 23 -11.86 -2.72 9.48
N HIS A 24 -12.17 -4.02 9.53
CA HIS A 24 -12.62 -4.73 10.73
C HIS A 24 -11.54 -4.71 11.80
N ASN A 25 -10.31 -5.14 11.50
CA ASN A 25 -9.18 -5.12 12.44
C ASN A 25 -8.90 -3.69 12.93
N LEU A 26 -9.05 -2.70 12.05
CA LEU A 26 -8.90 -1.31 12.42
C LEU A 26 -10.03 -0.83 13.33
N ALA A 27 -11.28 -1.24 13.12
CA ALA A 27 -12.37 -1.00 14.06
C ALA A 27 -12.10 -1.68 15.42
N GLN A 28 -11.55 -2.90 15.42
CA GLN A 28 -11.14 -3.63 16.62
C GLN A 28 -10.09 -2.89 17.45
N LYS A 29 -9.22 -2.09 16.83
CA LYS A 29 -8.27 -1.22 17.54
C LYS A 29 -8.95 -0.19 18.44
N PHE A 30 -10.14 0.25 18.06
CA PHE A 30 -10.91 1.27 18.76
C PHE A 30 -11.97 0.68 19.69
N VAL A 31 -12.14 -0.66 19.70
CA VAL A 31 -12.92 -1.35 20.72
C VAL A 31 -12.13 -1.31 22.04
N PRO A 32 -12.71 -0.79 23.13
CA PRO A 32 -12.01 -0.67 24.40
C PRO A 32 -11.87 -2.04 25.09
N ARG A 33 -10.63 -2.51 25.21
CA ARG A 33 -10.29 -3.81 25.81
C ARG A 33 -9.84 -3.71 27.26
N THR A 34 -9.45 -2.52 27.71
CA THR A 34 -8.95 -2.27 29.07
C THR A 34 -9.87 -1.32 29.85
N CYS A 35 -9.84 -1.38 31.18
CA CYS A 35 -10.60 -0.44 32.03
C CYS A 35 -10.25 1.02 31.73
N MET A 36 -8.98 1.31 31.45
CA MET A 36 -8.56 2.65 31.06
C MET A 36 -9.15 3.06 29.71
N GLN A 37 -9.17 2.19 28.70
CA GLN A 37 -9.83 2.48 27.42
C GLN A 37 -11.35 2.66 27.54
N ARG A 38 -12.02 1.90 28.42
CA ARG A 38 -13.45 2.09 28.72
C ARG A 38 -13.70 3.45 29.37
N PHE A 39 -12.83 3.87 30.29
CA PHE A 39 -12.86 5.22 30.85
C PHE A 39 -12.61 6.30 29.80
N THR A 40 -11.66 6.09 28.88
CA THR A 40 -11.43 6.97 27.72
C THR A 40 -12.67 7.03 26.83
N GLN A 41 -13.36 5.92 26.57
CA GLN A 41 -14.60 5.91 25.80
C GLN A 41 -15.74 6.65 26.52
N LEU A 42 -15.84 6.56 27.84
CA LEU A 42 -16.79 7.36 28.62
C LEU A 42 -16.54 8.87 28.47
N ILE A 43 -15.27 9.29 28.42
CA ILE A 43 -14.90 10.71 28.27
C ILE A 43 -15.05 11.19 26.82
N PHE A 44 -14.62 10.38 25.86
CA PHE A 44 -14.43 10.80 24.47
C PHE A 44 -15.46 10.23 23.48
N GLY A 45 -16.38 9.38 23.95
CA GLY A 45 -17.44 8.70 23.21
C GLY A 45 -16.99 7.51 22.35
N ASP A 46 -17.99 6.88 21.71
CA ASP A 46 -17.79 5.74 20.83
C ASP A 46 -17.01 6.10 19.56
N VAL A 47 -16.29 5.13 19.00
CA VAL A 47 -15.63 5.27 17.70
C VAL A 47 -16.43 4.52 16.65
N VAL A 48 -16.84 5.23 15.59
CA VAL A 48 -17.52 4.65 14.42
C VAL A 48 -16.57 4.71 13.23
N VAL A 49 -16.46 3.61 12.49
CA VAL A 49 -15.69 3.51 11.25
C VAL A 49 -16.66 3.34 10.09
N ASP A 50 -16.79 4.37 9.23
CA ASP A 50 -17.54 4.25 7.99
C ASP A 50 -16.60 3.84 6.86
N VAL A 51 -16.98 2.80 6.13
CA VAL A 51 -16.22 2.33 4.97
C VAL A 51 -16.91 2.85 3.72
N VAL A 52 -16.14 3.54 2.87
CA VAL A 52 -16.63 4.02 1.58
C VAL A 52 -15.83 3.38 0.45
N ASN A 53 -16.53 2.79 -0.52
CA ASN A 53 -15.91 2.23 -1.72
C ASN A 53 -15.62 3.37 -2.71
N LEU A 54 -14.35 3.59 -3.04
CA LEU A 54 -13.93 4.61 -3.99
C LEU A 54 -13.92 4.14 -5.44
N PHE A 55 -13.97 2.82 -5.72
CA PHE A 55 -13.94 2.31 -7.09
C PHE A 55 -15.16 2.80 -7.87
N GLU A 56 -16.36 2.59 -7.32
CA GLU A 56 -17.62 3.01 -7.93
C GLU A 56 -17.66 4.53 -8.16
N LEU A 57 -17.18 5.29 -7.16
CA LEU A 57 -17.13 6.74 -7.25
C LEU A 57 -16.20 7.21 -8.38
N LEU A 58 -15.01 6.61 -8.52
CA LEU A 58 -14.08 6.93 -9.61
C LEU A 58 -14.65 6.52 -10.97
N ASP A 59 -15.30 5.37 -11.05
CA ASP A 59 -15.93 4.90 -12.29
C ASP A 59 -17.04 5.85 -12.73
N HIS A 60 -17.89 6.33 -11.81
CA HIS A 60 -18.88 7.37 -12.10
C HIS A 60 -18.24 8.68 -12.56
N ARG A 61 -17.16 9.13 -11.92
CA ARG A 61 -16.43 10.35 -12.31
C ARG A 61 -15.90 10.26 -13.73
N ARG A 62 -15.26 9.13 -14.06
CA ARG A 62 -14.67 8.88 -15.38
C ARG A 62 -15.75 8.74 -16.44
N ALA A 63 -16.81 7.97 -16.18
CA ALA A 63 -17.94 7.83 -17.10
C ALA A 63 -18.65 9.17 -17.35
N ALA A 64 -18.81 10.02 -16.33
CA ALA A 64 -19.38 11.36 -16.50
C ALA A 64 -18.54 12.27 -17.43
N ALA A 65 -17.23 12.02 -17.52
CA ALA A 65 -16.29 12.78 -18.35
C ALA A 65 -16.05 12.16 -19.74
N ASP A 66 -16.50 10.93 -20.00
CA ASP A 66 -16.18 10.18 -21.22
C ASP A 66 -16.98 10.70 -22.44
N PRO A 67 -16.34 11.31 -23.45
CA PRO A 67 -17.04 11.86 -24.62
C PRO A 67 -17.68 10.78 -25.51
N LEU A 68 -17.30 9.51 -25.37
CA LEU A 68 -17.85 8.39 -26.14
C LEU A 68 -19.20 7.91 -25.62
N LEU A 69 -19.56 8.26 -24.38
CA LEU A 69 -20.85 7.91 -23.79
C LEU A 69 -21.94 8.91 -24.18
N SER A 70 -23.18 8.43 -24.25
CA SER A 70 -24.33 9.30 -24.53
C SER A 70 -24.47 10.38 -23.46
N LEU A 71 -25.06 11.52 -23.83
CA LEU A 71 -25.26 12.65 -22.91
C LEU A 71 -26.10 12.22 -21.68
N GLN A 72 -27.11 11.39 -21.90
CA GLN A 72 -27.92 10.82 -20.83
C GLN A 72 -27.08 9.97 -19.86
N VAL A 73 -26.28 9.03 -20.36
CA VAL A 73 -25.43 8.17 -19.52
C VAL A 73 -24.42 8.98 -18.73
N ARG A 74 -23.82 10.01 -19.34
CA ARG A 74 -22.92 10.93 -18.63
C ARG A 74 -23.63 11.68 -17.50
N GLN A 75 -24.84 12.15 -17.74
CA GLN A 75 -25.63 12.89 -16.74
C GLN A 75 -26.05 11.99 -15.57
N GLU A 76 -26.47 10.76 -15.85
CA GLU A 76 -26.80 9.76 -14.82
C GLU A 76 -25.59 9.47 -13.93
N ASN A 77 -24.42 9.22 -14.53
CA ASN A 77 -23.17 9.01 -13.79
C ASN A 77 -22.75 10.26 -12.99
N ARG A 78 -22.96 11.46 -13.53
CA ARG A 78 -22.69 12.70 -12.81
C ARG A 78 -23.56 12.84 -11.56
N ILE A 79 -24.85 12.53 -11.66
CA ILE A 79 -25.79 12.58 -10.52
C ILE A 79 -25.38 11.54 -9.45
N ALA A 80 -25.02 10.33 -9.88
CA ALA A 80 -24.54 9.28 -8.97
C ALA A 80 -23.27 9.73 -8.22
N TYR A 81 -22.28 10.26 -8.95
CA TYR A 81 -21.06 10.84 -8.38
C TYR A 81 -21.35 11.95 -7.36
N ASP A 82 -22.16 12.94 -7.74
CA ASP A 82 -22.46 14.10 -6.89
C ASP A 82 -23.22 13.68 -5.62
N THR A 83 -24.10 12.67 -5.72
CA THR A 83 -24.84 12.11 -4.59
C THR A 83 -23.92 11.41 -3.60
N GLN A 84 -23.03 10.52 -4.08
CA GLN A 84 -22.04 9.86 -3.23
C GLN A 84 -21.08 10.88 -2.62
N MET A 85 -20.66 11.90 -3.38
CA MET A 85 -19.83 12.99 -2.86
C MET A 85 -20.47 13.79 -1.74
N ALA A 86 -21.77 14.09 -1.85
CA ALA A 86 -22.49 14.74 -0.77
C ALA A 86 -22.48 13.89 0.51
N GLN A 87 -22.66 12.57 0.38
CA GLN A 87 -22.64 11.64 1.51
C GLN A 87 -21.26 11.57 2.19
N ILE A 88 -20.18 11.43 1.41
CA ILE A 88 -18.81 11.42 1.97
C ILE A 88 -18.48 12.75 2.65
N ARG A 89 -18.84 13.87 2.02
CA ARG A 89 -18.61 15.21 2.60
C ARG A 89 -19.33 15.37 3.93
N GLU A 90 -20.57 14.91 4.03
CA GLU A 90 -21.32 14.92 5.29
C GLU A 90 -20.66 14.04 6.37
N ALA A 91 -20.25 12.83 6.01
CA ALA A 91 -19.46 11.98 6.90
C ALA A 91 -18.17 12.66 7.38
N CYS A 92 -17.48 13.37 6.48
CA CYS A 92 -16.24 14.08 6.78
C CYS A 92 -16.42 15.29 7.71
N ARG A 93 -17.62 15.89 7.83
CA ARG A 93 -17.88 16.98 8.78
C ARG A 93 -17.66 16.55 10.23
N THR A 94 -17.97 15.30 10.56
CA THR A 94 -17.82 14.76 11.92
C THR A 94 -16.55 13.92 12.09
N ALA A 95 -15.81 13.69 11.01
CA ALA A 95 -14.61 12.88 11.02
C ALA A 95 -13.40 13.62 11.60
N ARG A 96 -12.65 12.93 12.46
CA ARG A 96 -11.33 13.42 12.94
C ARG A 96 -10.16 12.79 12.20
N LYS A 97 -10.41 11.63 11.58
CA LYS A 97 -9.40 10.82 10.93
C LYS A 97 -9.95 10.23 9.65
N ILE A 98 -9.16 10.30 8.60
CA ILE A 98 -9.44 9.69 7.31
C ILE A 98 -8.32 8.71 7.02
N LEU A 99 -8.69 7.54 6.56
CA LEU A 99 -7.79 6.47 6.17
C LEU A 99 -8.06 6.18 4.71
N LEU A 100 -7.04 6.26 3.87
CA LEU A 100 -7.17 6.00 2.45
C LEU A 100 -6.39 4.73 2.13
N GLY A 101 -7.10 3.64 1.86
CA GLY A 101 -6.52 2.35 1.49
C GLY A 101 -6.44 2.20 -0.03
N ALA A 102 -5.26 1.86 -0.55
CA ALA A 102 -5.07 1.45 -1.94
C ALA A 102 -3.82 0.56 -2.05
N HIS A 103 -3.66 -0.15 -3.16
CA HIS A 103 -2.40 -0.86 -3.43
C HIS A 103 -1.38 0.05 -4.11
N GLY A 104 -0.14 -0.01 -3.62
CA GLY A 104 1.00 0.69 -4.18
C GLY A 104 2.17 -0.27 -4.42
N SER A 105 3.14 0.17 -5.21
CA SER A 105 4.35 -0.58 -5.55
C SER A 105 5.58 0.25 -5.21
N HIS A 106 6.65 -0.42 -4.80
CA HIS A 106 7.93 0.27 -4.55
C HIS A 106 8.54 0.83 -5.85
N LYS A 107 8.13 0.36 -7.03
CA LYS A 107 8.65 0.83 -8.34
C LYS A 107 7.83 1.96 -8.95
N ASN A 108 6.72 2.36 -8.33
CA ASN A 108 5.76 3.27 -8.96
C ASN A 108 5.28 4.33 -7.97
N THR A 109 5.58 5.58 -8.29
CA THR A 109 5.18 6.76 -7.51
C THR A 109 3.97 7.50 -8.08
N GLU A 110 3.47 7.07 -9.24
CA GLU A 110 2.45 7.79 -10.00
C GLU A 110 1.06 7.15 -9.86
N THR A 111 1.02 5.83 -9.80
CA THR A 111 -0.22 5.07 -9.97
C THR A 111 -0.48 4.08 -8.85
N LEU A 112 -1.77 3.86 -8.59
CA LEU A 112 -2.32 2.88 -7.67
C LEU A 112 -2.78 1.64 -8.43
N MET A 113 -2.71 0.48 -7.79
CA MET A 113 -3.02 -0.82 -8.40
C MET A 113 -4.39 -1.34 -7.92
N LYS A 114 -5.12 -2.05 -8.80
CA LYS A 114 -6.41 -2.71 -8.48
C LYS A 114 -6.26 -4.04 -7.72
N GLY A 115 -5.04 -4.49 -7.44
CA GLY A 115 -4.81 -5.75 -6.74
C GLY A 115 -3.36 -5.97 -6.32
N LEU A 116 -3.15 -7.04 -5.55
CA LEU A 116 -1.84 -7.49 -5.09
C LEU A 116 -1.22 -8.45 -6.10
N GLY A 117 0.00 -8.15 -6.56
CA GLY A 117 0.81 -9.08 -7.32
C GLY A 117 1.46 -8.44 -8.55
N TRP A 118 2.67 -8.90 -8.86
CA TRP A 118 3.34 -8.66 -10.13
C TRP A 118 2.92 -9.68 -11.20
N GLU A 119 2.41 -10.86 -10.78
CA GLU A 119 1.97 -11.95 -11.66
C GLU A 119 0.51 -11.82 -12.12
N MET A 120 -0.35 -11.13 -11.37
CA MET A 120 -1.74 -10.88 -11.78
C MET A 120 -1.82 -9.48 -12.36
N GLY A 121 -2.09 -9.37 -13.66
CA GLY A 121 -2.20 -8.11 -14.41
C GLY A 121 -2.98 -7.06 -13.63
N SER A 122 -2.25 -6.25 -12.87
CA SER A 122 -2.87 -5.36 -11.90
C SER A 122 -3.38 -4.17 -12.68
N GLY A 123 -4.68 -4.17 -12.94
CA GLY A 123 -5.33 -3.02 -13.54
C GLY A 123 -4.98 -1.74 -12.77
N HIS A 124 -4.99 -0.63 -13.46
CA HIS A 124 -4.74 0.68 -12.87
C HIS A 124 -5.96 1.12 -12.05
N ALA A 125 -5.82 1.34 -10.74
CA ALA A 125 -6.92 1.80 -9.89
C ALA A 125 -7.17 3.31 -10.08
N GLY A 126 -6.09 4.07 -10.19
CA GLY A 126 -6.09 5.52 -10.40
C GLY A 126 -4.69 6.08 -10.20
N THR A 127 -4.54 7.37 -10.45
CA THR A 127 -3.29 8.11 -10.24
C THR A 127 -3.31 8.86 -8.90
N TYR A 128 -2.14 9.28 -8.41
CA TYR A 128 -2.08 10.06 -7.17
C TYR A 128 -2.83 11.40 -7.29
N ASP A 129 -2.83 12.02 -8.47
CA ASP A 129 -3.44 13.33 -8.71
C ASP A 129 -4.97 13.22 -8.75
N GLU A 130 -5.52 12.24 -9.45
CA GLU A 130 -6.97 11.94 -9.46
C GLU A 130 -7.48 11.72 -8.04
N LEU A 131 -6.76 10.92 -7.26
CA LEU A 131 -7.12 10.63 -5.87
C LEU A 131 -6.97 11.86 -4.97
N ALA A 132 -5.94 12.70 -5.16
CA ALA A 132 -5.73 13.91 -4.36
C ALA A 132 -6.81 14.97 -4.63
N LEU A 133 -7.17 15.16 -5.91
CA LEU A 133 -8.24 16.08 -6.31
C LEU A 133 -9.59 15.62 -5.76
N MET A 134 -9.93 14.34 -5.94
CA MET A 134 -11.14 13.77 -5.35
C MET A 134 -11.14 13.91 -3.82
N THR A 135 -9.99 13.68 -3.17
CA THR A 135 -9.86 13.87 -1.72
C THR A 135 -10.15 15.31 -1.32
N ALA A 136 -9.62 16.29 -2.05
CA ALA A 136 -9.86 17.70 -1.78
C ALA A 136 -11.35 18.09 -1.86
N GLU A 137 -12.13 17.46 -2.76
CA GLU A 137 -13.54 17.77 -3.02
C GLU A 137 -14.49 17.45 -1.84
N PHE A 138 -14.15 16.45 -1.00
CA PHE A 138 -14.98 16.07 0.15
C PHE A 138 -14.44 16.56 1.51
N LEU A 139 -13.23 17.13 1.57
CA LEU A 139 -12.74 17.75 2.80
C LEU A 139 -13.46 19.06 3.08
N VAL A 140 -13.85 19.26 4.33
CA VAL A 140 -14.53 20.48 4.76
C VAL A 140 -13.48 21.58 4.98
N PRO A 141 -13.64 22.78 4.39
CA PRO A 141 -12.76 23.92 4.63
C PRO A 141 -12.57 24.20 6.12
N GLU A 142 -11.37 24.63 6.50
CA GLU A 142 -11.01 25.06 7.88
C GLU A 142 -11.07 23.95 8.95
N GLN A 143 -11.58 22.76 8.61
CA GLN A 143 -11.55 21.60 9.49
C GLN A 143 -10.17 20.96 9.52
N SER A 144 -9.80 20.43 10.69
CA SER A 144 -8.53 19.72 10.89
C SER A 144 -8.69 18.20 10.76
N TYR A 145 -7.89 17.59 9.90
CA TYR A 145 -7.93 16.15 9.63
C TYR A 145 -6.58 15.47 9.87
N LYS A 146 -6.63 14.25 10.41
CA LYS A 146 -5.52 13.30 10.34
C LYS A 146 -5.77 12.36 9.18
N LEU A 147 -5.05 12.53 8.07
CA LEU A 147 -5.12 11.65 6.92
C LEU A 147 -4.01 10.58 7.01
N ALA A 148 -4.34 9.31 6.82
CA ALA A 148 -3.33 8.28 6.68
C ALA A 148 -3.48 7.56 5.35
N LEU A 149 -2.44 7.64 4.53
CA LEU A 149 -2.29 6.80 3.35
C LEU A 149 -1.90 5.40 3.82
N ILE A 150 -2.85 4.48 3.65
CA ILE A 150 -2.69 3.04 3.86
C ILE A 150 -2.39 2.44 2.48
N ILE A 151 -1.24 2.84 1.95
CA ILE A 151 -0.75 2.47 0.63
C ILE A 151 0.69 2.01 0.82
N CYS A 152 1.00 0.77 0.44
CA CYS A 152 2.34 0.22 0.51
C CYS A 152 3.31 1.13 -0.26
N TYR A 153 4.47 1.41 0.34
CA TYR A 153 5.55 2.18 -0.27
C TYR A 153 5.21 3.63 -0.69
N ALA A 154 4.07 4.20 -0.29
CA ALA A 154 3.67 5.53 -0.76
C ALA A 154 4.65 6.66 -0.38
N ALA A 155 5.41 6.51 0.70
CA ALA A 155 6.46 7.48 1.10
C ALA A 155 7.84 7.14 0.51
N ARG A 156 7.98 6.04 -0.23
CA ARG A 156 9.24 5.69 -0.90
C ARG A 156 9.39 6.54 -2.16
N SER A 157 10.63 6.94 -2.44
CA SER A 157 11.00 7.73 -3.61
C SER A 157 11.06 6.88 -4.88
N GLU A 158 11.19 7.53 -6.03
CA GLU A 158 11.53 6.88 -7.29
C GLU A 158 12.87 6.13 -7.22
N GLN A 159 13.79 6.58 -6.36
CA GLN A 159 15.05 5.90 -6.05
C GLN A 159 14.84 4.79 -5.02
N PHE A 160 13.90 3.88 -5.30
CA PHE A 160 13.36 2.91 -4.34
C PHE A 160 14.38 1.95 -3.71
N ARG A 161 15.59 1.84 -4.29
CA ARG A 161 16.70 1.03 -3.75
C ARG A 161 17.51 1.74 -2.66
N LYS A 162 17.41 3.08 -2.54
CA LYS A 162 18.08 3.84 -1.47
C LYS A 162 17.50 3.44 -0.11
N ASP A 163 18.31 3.59 0.93
CA ASP A 163 17.88 3.48 2.31
C ASP A 163 17.04 4.71 2.68
N HIS A 164 15.75 4.51 2.96
CA HIS A 164 14.82 5.59 3.30
C HIS A 164 14.73 5.91 4.81
N GLU A 165 15.44 5.15 5.65
CA GLU A 165 15.70 5.52 7.05
C GLU A 165 16.95 6.40 7.18
N GLY A 166 17.88 6.31 6.22
CA GLY A 166 19.07 7.15 6.11
C GLY A 166 18.80 8.58 5.65
N VAL A 167 19.84 9.36 5.35
CA VAL A 167 19.67 10.72 4.83
C VAL A 167 19.01 10.67 3.45
N LEU A 168 17.90 11.40 3.27
CA LEU A 168 17.23 11.55 1.98
C LEU A 168 17.43 12.98 1.49
N ASP A 169 17.71 13.12 0.20
CA ASP A 169 17.74 14.42 -0.44
C ASP A 169 16.32 14.93 -0.72
N GLU A 170 16.20 16.23 -0.99
CA GLU A 170 14.92 16.87 -1.31
C GLU A 170 14.24 16.20 -2.52
N THR A 171 15.01 15.84 -3.55
CA THR A 171 14.49 15.25 -4.78
C THR A 171 13.85 13.87 -4.53
N ASP A 172 14.45 13.05 -3.68
CA ASP A 172 13.93 11.74 -3.27
C ASP A 172 12.58 11.92 -2.57
N ILE A 173 12.50 12.85 -1.60
CA ILE A 173 11.27 13.12 -0.84
C ILE A 173 10.16 13.59 -1.79
N LYS A 174 10.47 14.53 -2.69
CA LYS A 174 9.52 15.11 -3.63
C LYS A 174 9.04 14.13 -4.70
N SER A 175 9.86 13.14 -5.03
CA SER A 175 9.50 12.09 -6.00
C SER A 175 8.48 11.08 -5.46
N SER A 176 8.31 10.97 -4.12
CA SER A 176 7.39 10.01 -3.53
C SER A 176 5.91 10.29 -3.87
N LEU A 177 5.13 9.22 -4.04
CA LEU A 177 3.69 9.30 -4.29
C LEU A 177 2.98 10.16 -3.25
N ALA A 178 3.33 9.97 -1.97
CA ALA A 178 2.75 10.69 -0.85
C ALA A 178 3.06 12.19 -0.92
N TYR A 179 4.28 12.60 -1.29
CA TYR A 179 4.59 14.02 -1.43
C TYR A 179 3.77 14.65 -2.56
N LYS A 180 3.77 14.03 -3.74
CA LYS A 180 3.02 14.49 -4.92
C LYS A 180 1.52 14.61 -4.63
N PHE A 181 0.95 13.58 -4.01
CA PHE A 181 -0.43 13.56 -3.51
C PHE A 181 -0.70 14.72 -2.53
N TYR A 182 0.15 14.90 -1.53
CA TYR A 182 -0.07 15.89 -0.48
C TYR A 182 0.05 17.32 -0.99
N LYS A 183 1.00 17.57 -1.88
CA LYS A 183 1.15 18.84 -2.60
C LYS A 183 -0.14 19.22 -3.30
N LEU A 184 -0.67 18.31 -4.12
CA LEU A 184 -1.88 18.59 -4.88
C LEU A 184 -3.10 18.73 -3.96
N LEU A 185 -3.25 17.86 -2.96
CA LEU A 185 -4.31 17.97 -1.96
C LEU A 185 -4.31 19.36 -1.31
N CYS A 186 -3.15 19.81 -0.81
CA CYS A 186 -3.03 21.10 -0.15
C CYS A 186 -3.28 22.28 -1.10
N ALA A 187 -2.90 22.19 -2.36
CA ALA A 187 -3.19 23.23 -3.36
C ALA A 187 -4.70 23.39 -3.62
N HIS A 188 -5.48 22.32 -3.48
CA HIS A 188 -6.91 22.29 -3.80
C HIS A 188 -7.84 22.30 -2.56
N THR A 189 -7.29 22.31 -1.34
CA THR A 189 -8.10 22.35 -0.11
C THR A 189 -7.68 23.43 0.88
N ARG A 190 -8.70 24.03 1.51
CA ARG A 190 -8.54 24.93 2.67
C ARG A 190 -8.59 24.18 4.01
N ALA A 191 -8.76 22.87 4.00
CA ALA A 191 -8.69 22.06 5.21
C ALA A 191 -7.26 22.02 5.78
N ASN A 192 -7.14 21.84 7.09
CA ASN A 192 -5.86 21.65 7.78
C ASN A 192 -5.57 20.14 7.90
N VAL A 193 -4.74 19.60 7.00
CA VAL A 193 -4.48 18.17 6.92
C VAL A 193 -3.09 17.85 7.45
N VAL A 194 -2.98 16.96 8.43
CA VAL A 194 -1.72 16.27 8.76
C VAL A 194 -1.78 14.88 8.19
N MET A 195 -0.90 14.58 7.25
CA MET A 195 -0.92 13.32 6.51
C MET A 195 0.20 12.38 6.97
N THR A 196 -0.04 11.07 6.95
CA THR A 196 1.03 10.08 7.16
C THR A 196 1.05 9.02 6.08
N ALA A 197 2.24 8.62 5.63
CA ALA A 197 2.45 7.54 4.66
C ALA A 197 3.55 6.59 5.15
N ARG A 198 3.86 5.52 4.39
CA ARG A 198 4.86 4.50 4.75
C ARG A 198 5.86 4.25 3.64
N THR A 199 7.11 3.98 4.02
CA THR A 199 8.21 3.70 3.09
C THR A 199 8.29 2.22 2.69
N GLY A 200 7.64 1.32 3.42
CA GLY A 200 7.57 -0.13 3.14
C GLY A 200 6.15 -0.65 2.93
N ALA A 201 6.02 -1.96 2.72
CA ALA A 201 4.73 -2.63 2.74
C ALA A 201 4.04 -2.50 4.11
N VAL A 202 2.72 -2.37 4.12
CA VAL A 202 1.92 -2.19 5.33
C VAL A 202 1.05 -3.41 5.57
N GLN A 203 1.09 -3.94 6.79
CA GLN A 203 0.25 -5.05 7.23
C GLN A 203 -0.52 -4.65 8.50
N PHE A 204 -1.77 -5.11 8.62
CA PHE A 204 -2.55 -4.99 9.86
C PHE A 204 -2.72 -6.36 10.50
N MET A 205 -2.34 -6.46 11.78
CA MET A 205 -2.61 -7.64 12.58
C MET A 205 -4.06 -7.65 13.07
N GLU A 206 -4.49 -8.77 13.65
CA GLU A 206 -5.86 -8.96 14.16
C GLU A 206 -6.25 -7.97 15.28
N ASP A 207 -5.26 -7.44 16.01
CA ASP A 207 -5.45 -6.39 17.01
C ASP A 207 -5.58 -4.97 16.41
N GLY A 208 -5.54 -4.85 15.08
CA GLY A 208 -5.56 -3.58 14.36
C GLY A 208 -4.27 -2.78 14.42
N SER A 209 -3.20 -3.35 14.97
CA SER A 209 -1.90 -2.72 14.92
C SER A 209 -1.30 -2.84 13.51
N SER A 210 -0.70 -1.72 13.06
CA SER A 210 -0.04 -1.65 11.76
C SER A 210 1.43 -1.96 11.91
N TYR A 211 1.91 -2.90 11.12
CA TYR A 211 3.32 -3.22 10.92
C TYR A 211 3.76 -2.71 9.56
N VAL A 212 5.04 -2.36 9.48
CA VAL A 212 5.67 -1.81 8.28
C VAL A 212 6.92 -2.63 8.01
N GLU A 213 7.07 -3.05 6.76
CA GLU A 213 8.28 -3.71 6.27
C GLU A 213 9.51 -2.81 6.46
N THR A 214 10.60 -3.39 6.95
CA THR A 214 11.88 -2.72 7.20
C THR A 214 12.70 -2.55 5.92
N GLU A 215 13.73 -1.71 5.90
CA GLU A 215 14.64 -1.56 4.74
C GLU A 215 15.28 -2.90 4.34
N GLU A 216 15.53 -3.79 5.31
CA GLU A 216 16.00 -5.15 5.02
C GLU A 216 14.94 -5.95 4.27
N GLY A 217 13.69 -5.90 4.71
CA GLY A 217 12.58 -6.58 4.04
C GLY A 217 12.35 -6.04 2.63
N VAL A 218 12.39 -4.71 2.47
CA VAL A 218 12.28 -4.05 1.16
C VAL A 218 13.40 -4.52 0.23
N ARG A 219 14.66 -4.55 0.70
CA ARG A 219 15.79 -5.05 -0.09
C ARG A 219 15.62 -6.51 -0.50
N ALA A 220 15.15 -7.36 0.41
CA ALA A 220 14.88 -8.77 0.11
C ALA A 220 13.74 -8.95 -0.92
N VAL A 221 12.70 -8.11 -0.88
CA VAL A 221 11.64 -8.10 -1.90
C VAL A 221 12.19 -7.69 -3.26
N ILE A 222 12.98 -6.63 -3.31
CA ILE A 222 13.60 -6.15 -4.56
C ILE A 222 14.53 -7.23 -5.14
N GLU A 223 15.37 -7.84 -4.30
CA GLU A 223 16.27 -8.94 -4.69
C GLU A 223 15.47 -10.13 -5.26
N LEU A 224 14.37 -10.51 -4.60
CA LEU A 224 13.50 -11.58 -5.06
C LEU A 224 12.86 -11.26 -6.41
N GLU A 225 12.36 -10.04 -6.61
CA GLU A 225 11.74 -9.63 -7.87
C GLU A 225 12.74 -9.51 -9.02
N ASP A 226 13.95 -9.02 -8.75
CA ASP A 226 15.01 -8.98 -9.75
C ASP A 226 15.46 -10.38 -10.15
N LEU A 227 15.65 -11.26 -9.17
CA LEU A 227 16.00 -12.66 -9.40
C LEU A 227 14.90 -13.40 -10.16
N ALA A 228 13.63 -13.19 -9.78
CA ALA A 228 12.49 -13.79 -10.47
C ALA A 228 12.39 -13.33 -11.93
N ARG A 229 12.78 -12.09 -12.22
CA ARG A 229 12.87 -11.58 -13.60
C ARG A 229 14.07 -12.14 -14.35
N GLU A 230 15.25 -12.14 -13.73
CA GLU A 230 16.50 -12.67 -14.30
C GLU A 230 16.33 -14.12 -14.75
N LEU A 231 15.70 -14.92 -13.90
CA LEU A 231 15.54 -16.36 -14.11
C LEU A 231 14.28 -16.75 -14.87
N ASP A 232 13.39 -15.80 -15.18
CA ASP A 232 12.04 -16.09 -15.68
C ASP A 232 11.33 -17.12 -14.78
N ALA A 233 11.05 -16.71 -13.53
CA ALA A 233 10.51 -17.58 -12.49
C ALA A 233 9.28 -18.39 -12.94
N PRO A 234 8.32 -17.86 -13.73
CA PRO A 234 7.25 -18.68 -14.30
C PRO A 234 7.76 -19.86 -15.14
N VAL A 235 8.74 -19.63 -16.01
CA VAL A 235 9.35 -20.68 -16.84
C VAL A 235 10.14 -21.68 -15.98
N VAL A 236 10.87 -21.22 -14.96
CA VAL A 236 11.57 -22.11 -14.02
C VAL A 236 10.58 -22.99 -13.26
N ARG A 237 9.46 -22.43 -12.79
CA ARG A 237 8.40 -23.19 -12.12
C ARG A 237 7.78 -24.24 -13.06
N GLN A 238 7.51 -23.87 -14.31
CA GLN A 238 6.96 -24.80 -15.30
C GLN A 238 7.95 -25.94 -15.60
N LYS A 239 9.21 -25.61 -15.92
CA LYS A 239 10.26 -26.61 -16.17
C LYS A 239 10.48 -27.55 -14.98
N TYR A 240 10.41 -27.03 -13.76
CA TYR A 240 10.48 -27.83 -12.55
C TYR A 240 9.32 -28.83 -12.45
N GLN A 241 8.09 -28.38 -12.72
CA GLN A 241 6.90 -29.23 -12.72
C GLN A 241 6.99 -30.32 -13.79
N ASP A 242 7.36 -29.94 -15.02
CA ASP A 242 7.53 -30.87 -16.15
C ASP A 242 8.59 -31.93 -15.83
N MET A 243 9.70 -31.53 -15.21
CA MET A 243 10.77 -32.43 -14.79
C MET A 243 10.31 -33.37 -13.67
N MET A 244 9.62 -32.86 -12.65
CA MET A 244 9.08 -33.68 -11.57
C MET A 244 8.11 -34.74 -12.11
N GLU A 245 7.23 -34.35 -13.04
CA GLU A 245 6.31 -35.26 -13.71
C GLU A 245 7.05 -36.30 -14.55
N HIS A 246 8.04 -35.88 -15.35
CA HIS A 246 8.85 -36.79 -16.16
C HIS A 246 9.53 -37.87 -15.32
N TYR A 247 10.20 -37.50 -14.22
CA TYR A 247 10.81 -38.49 -13.32
C TYR A 247 9.76 -39.39 -12.66
N GLY A 248 8.60 -38.85 -12.31
CA GLY A 248 7.46 -39.60 -11.77
C GLY A 248 6.95 -40.68 -12.74
N GLN A 249 6.65 -40.29 -13.99
CA GLN A 249 6.17 -41.19 -15.04
C GLN A 249 7.15 -42.32 -15.39
N ASN A 250 8.45 -42.08 -15.22
CA ASN A 250 9.51 -43.07 -15.45
C ASN A 250 9.87 -43.91 -14.21
N GLY A 251 9.14 -43.77 -13.09
CA GLY A 251 9.43 -44.51 -11.85
C GLY A 251 10.72 -44.08 -11.13
N LYS A 252 11.26 -42.90 -11.48
CA LYS A 252 12.55 -42.37 -10.99
C LYS A 252 12.39 -41.24 -9.98
N ILE A 253 11.24 -41.09 -9.34
CA ILE A 253 10.98 -39.96 -8.43
C ILE A 253 11.98 -39.85 -7.27
N LYS A 254 12.56 -40.97 -6.80
CA LYS A 254 13.62 -40.96 -5.79
C LYS A 254 14.91 -40.32 -6.29
N GLU A 255 15.25 -40.54 -7.57
CA GLU A 255 16.42 -39.91 -8.20
C GLU A 255 16.22 -38.40 -8.32
N PHE A 256 15.00 -37.96 -8.64
CA PHE A 256 14.65 -36.53 -8.67
C PHE A 256 14.88 -35.86 -7.33
N TYR A 257 14.35 -36.42 -6.23
CA TYR A 257 14.53 -35.82 -4.91
C TYR A 257 15.99 -35.84 -4.43
N ALA A 258 16.74 -36.90 -4.76
CA ALA A 258 18.17 -36.94 -4.47
C ALA A 258 18.94 -35.85 -5.24
N LEU A 259 18.57 -35.59 -6.50
CA LEU A 259 19.15 -34.53 -7.31
C LEU A 259 18.76 -33.14 -6.79
N GLU A 260 17.51 -32.93 -6.38
CA GLU A 260 17.03 -31.70 -5.76
C GLU A 260 17.79 -31.40 -4.45
N GLU A 261 17.93 -32.39 -3.58
CA GLU A 261 18.69 -32.28 -2.33
C GLU A 261 20.15 -31.90 -2.63
N HIS A 262 20.80 -32.58 -3.58
CA HIS A 262 22.16 -32.25 -4.00
C HIS A 262 22.28 -30.81 -4.55
N MET A 263 21.32 -30.37 -5.37
CA MET A 263 21.32 -29.03 -5.95
C MET A 263 20.99 -27.91 -4.98
N SER A 264 20.38 -28.25 -3.84
CA SER A 264 20.13 -27.31 -2.75
C SER A 264 21.38 -26.91 -1.96
N LEU A 265 22.51 -27.61 -2.15
CA LEU A 265 23.76 -27.30 -1.45
C LEU A 265 24.41 -26.02 -2.03
N PRO A 266 24.98 -25.11 -1.21
CA PRO A 266 25.50 -23.82 -1.71
C PRO A 266 26.63 -23.95 -2.73
N HIS A 267 27.50 -24.95 -2.58
CA HIS A 267 28.74 -25.14 -3.33
C HIS A 267 28.58 -26.03 -4.57
N THR A 268 27.39 -26.57 -4.84
CA THR A 268 27.17 -27.41 -6.02
C THR A 268 26.95 -26.56 -7.27
N HIS A 269 27.62 -26.95 -8.36
CA HIS A 269 27.54 -26.28 -9.66
C HIS A 269 26.68 -27.09 -10.60
N ALA A 270 25.75 -26.42 -11.30
CA ALA A 270 24.90 -27.06 -12.30
C ALA A 270 25.69 -27.27 -13.61
N THR A 271 25.69 -28.50 -14.09
CA THR A 271 26.33 -28.95 -15.33
C THR A 271 25.33 -29.44 -16.37
N THR A 272 24.14 -29.86 -15.95
CA THR A 272 23.03 -30.28 -16.83
C THR A 272 21.85 -29.31 -16.80
N GLU A 273 20.94 -29.41 -17.77
CA GLU A 273 19.72 -28.58 -17.78
C GLU A 273 18.81 -28.86 -16.58
N HIS A 274 18.69 -30.11 -16.14
CA HIS A 274 17.91 -30.47 -14.94
C HIS A 274 18.50 -29.84 -13.68
N GLU A 275 19.83 -29.89 -13.54
CA GLU A 275 20.56 -29.25 -12.46
C GLU A 275 20.39 -27.73 -12.46
N LYS A 276 20.40 -27.08 -13.63
CA LYS A 276 20.16 -25.64 -13.75
C LYS A 276 18.78 -25.26 -13.24
N VAL A 277 17.72 -25.98 -13.66
CA VAL A 277 16.34 -25.73 -13.21
C VAL A 277 16.23 -25.86 -11.69
N LEU A 278 16.81 -26.91 -11.11
CA LEU A 278 16.81 -27.11 -9.66
C LEU A 278 17.59 -26.01 -8.92
N LYS A 279 18.74 -25.60 -9.47
CA LYS A 279 19.57 -24.56 -8.87
C LYS A 279 18.88 -23.19 -8.90
N ASP A 280 18.24 -22.86 -10.02
CA ASP A 280 17.50 -21.61 -10.20
C ASP A 280 16.28 -21.56 -9.29
N ARG A 281 15.52 -22.66 -9.19
CA ARG A 281 14.43 -22.77 -8.21
C ARG A 281 14.94 -22.61 -6.78
N TRP A 282 16.02 -23.31 -6.41
CA TRP A 282 16.61 -23.18 -5.09
C TRP A 282 17.05 -21.75 -4.78
N ARG A 283 17.63 -21.02 -5.74
CA ARG A 283 18.00 -19.61 -5.58
C ARG A 283 16.77 -18.77 -5.24
N ILE A 284 15.68 -18.92 -5.99
CA ILE A 284 14.41 -18.22 -5.77
C ILE A 284 13.85 -18.56 -4.38
N ASP A 285 13.76 -19.84 -4.04
CA ASP A 285 13.24 -20.30 -2.75
C ASP A 285 14.09 -19.82 -1.58
N ASN A 286 15.41 -19.78 -1.74
CA ASN A 286 16.32 -19.32 -0.70
C ASN A 286 16.15 -17.83 -0.39
N VAL A 287 16.03 -16.98 -1.41
CA VAL A 287 15.74 -15.55 -1.22
C VAL A 287 14.34 -15.36 -0.63
N SER A 288 13.35 -16.13 -1.09
CA SER A 288 11.99 -16.11 -0.56
C SER A 288 11.94 -16.48 0.93
N ARG A 289 12.67 -17.52 1.36
CA ARG A 289 12.80 -17.90 2.78
C ARG A 289 13.46 -16.81 3.61
N ARG A 290 14.60 -16.27 3.15
CA ARG A 290 15.26 -15.14 3.83
C ARG A 290 14.32 -13.96 4.04
N LYS A 291 13.48 -13.66 3.05
CA LYS A 291 12.45 -12.62 3.16
C LYS A 291 11.40 -12.95 4.24
N GLN A 292 10.96 -14.21 4.35
CA GLN A 292 9.99 -14.63 5.36
C GLN A 292 10.53 -14.51 6.79
N ASP A 293 11.84 -14.66 6.98
CA ASP A 293 12.51 -14.51 8.28
C ASP A 293 12.63 -13.05 8.74
N ILE A 294 12.46 -12.08 7.82
CA ILE A 294 12.53 -10.65 8.15
C ILE A 294 11.20 -10.20 8.75
N LEU A 295 11.24 -9.87 10.04
CA LEU A 295 10.07 -9.40 10.76
C LEU A 295 9.77 -7.92 10.45
N PRO A 296 8.51 -7.57 10.13
CA PRO A 296 8.11 -6.18 10.02
C PRO A 296 8.04 -5.51 11.40
N SER A 297 8.04 -4.17 11.45
CA SER A 297 8.08 -3.41 12.71
C SER A 297 6.88 -2.47 12.89
N ARG A 298 6.41 -2.32 14.14
CA ARG A 298 5.32 -1.39 14.50
C ARG A 298 5.75 0.08 14.48
N LYS A 299 7.05 0.33 14.68
CA LYS A 299 7.63 1.67 14.86
C LYS A 299 8.70 1.92 13.80
N TYR A 300 8.33 1.81 12.53
CA TYR A 300 9.25 1.92 11.41
C TYR A 300 8.62 2.67 10.22
N GLY A 301 9.46 3.29 9.37
CA GLY A 301 9.14 3.63 7.99
C GLY A 301 7.92 4.52 7.84
N LYS A 302 7.72 5.47 8.76
CA LYS A 302 6.54 6.32 8.80
C LYS A 302 6.91 7.79 8.68
N PHE A 303 6.51 8.40 7.58
CA PHE A 303 6.64 9.84 7.37
C PHE A 303 5.34 10.56 7.70
N ILE A 304 5.50 11.79 8.18
CA ILE A 304 4.40 12.70 8.46
C ILE A 304 4.63 13.98 7.68
N TYR A 305 3.57 14.45 7.02
CA TYR A 305 3.55 15.62 6.15
C TYR A 305 2.63 16.65 6.78
N ARG A 306 3.12 17.88 6.89
CA ARG A 306 2.38 18.99 7.48
C ARG A 306 2.63 20.26 6.69
N ARG A 307 1.55 20.90 6.23
CA ARG A 307 1.56 22.27 5.73
C ARG A 307 1.65 23.23 6.91
N GLU A 308 2.64 24.10 6.87
CA GLU A 308 2.85 25.16 7.84
C GLU A 308 2.08 26.43 7.46
N ARG A 309 2.03 27.40 8.37
CA ARG A 309 1.23 28.63 8.19
C ARG A 309 1.78 29.55 7.10
N ASP A 310 3.08 29.46 6.83
CA ASP A 310 3.78 30.19 5.77
C ASP A 310 3.59 29.55 4.38
N GLY A 311 2.85 28.44 4.29
CA GLY A 311 2.61 27.71 3.05
C GLY A 311 3.67 26.66 2.73
N ASN A 312 4.77 26.58 3.49
CA ASN A 312 5.76 25.54 3.35
C ASN A 312 5.22 24.18 3.83
N VAL A 313 5.91 23.11 3.44
CA VAL A 313 5.66 21.75 3.94
C VAL A 313 6.85 21.26 4.74
N THR A 314 6.55 20.67 5.88
CA THR A 314 7.51 19.94 6.71
C THR A 314 7.23 18.44 6.59
N VAL A 315 8.26 17.65 6.30
CA VAL A 315 8.22 16.19 6.29
C VAL A 315 9.14 15.67 7.39
N TYR A 316 8.63 14.80 8.26
CA TYR A 316 9.41 14.25 9.38
C TYR A 316 9.21 12.75 9.52
N ARG A 317 10.23 12.08 10.06
CA ARG A 317 10.10 10.71 10.55
C ARG A 317 9.27 10.74 11.83
N LYS A 318 8.29 9.83 11.92
CA LYS A 318 7.56 9.66 13.18
C LYS A 318 8.41 9.00 14.26
N TYR A 319 9.30 8.11 13.86
CA TYR A 319 10.09 7.28 14.76
C TYR A 319 11.58 7.57 14.53
N GLY A 320 12.37 7.57 15.60
CA GLY A 320 13.77 7.99 15.56
C GLY A 320 13.94 9.48 15.94
N GLU A 321 15.01 10.08 15.47
CA GLU A 321 15.30 11.51 15.65
C GLU A 321 14.23 12.35 14.95
N LEU A 322 13.75 13.39 15.62
CA LEU A 322 12.62 14.23 15.16
C LEU A 322 13.06 15.37 14.25
N GLU A 323 14.25 15.26 13.65
CA GLU A 323 14.71 16.26 12.69
C GLU A 323 13.83 16.21 11.42
N PRO A 324 13.45 17.38 10.86
CA PRO A 324 12.78 17.42 9.57
C PRO A 324 13.64 16.77 8.49
N LEU A 325 13.05 15.86 7.72
CA LEU A 325 13.64 15.35 6.48
C LEU A 325 13.65 16.42 5.40
N TYR A 326 12.62 17.26 5.43
CA TYR A 326 12.45 18.36 4.51
C TYR A 326 11.63 19.44 5.18
N HIS A 327 12.04 20.69 4.95
CA HIS A 327 11.24 21.87 5.23
C HIS A 327 11.47 22.86 4.10
N GLY A 328 10.41 23.19 3.37
CA GLY A 328 10.52 24.09 2.23
C GLY A 328 9.22 24.23 1.46
N PRO A 329 9.24 24.94 0.32
CA PRO A 329 8.06 25.14 -0.52
C PRO A 329 7.61 23.82 -1.16
N PHE A 330 6.36 23.78 -1.60
CA PHE A 330 5.79 22.61 -2.27
C PHE A 330 6.45 22.26 -3.62
#